data_AF-A0A1Y1VGI1-F1
#
_entry.id   AF-A0A1Y1VGI1-F1
#
_cell.length_a   1.000
_cell.length_b   1.000
_cell.length_c   1.000
_cell.angle_alpha   90.00
_cell.angle_beta   90.00
_cell.angle_gamma   90.00
#
_symmetry.space_group_name_H-M   'P 1'
#
loop_
_entity.id
_entity.type
_entity.pdbx_description
1 polymer ?
#
loop_
_entity_poly.entity_id
_entity_poly.type
_entity_poly.pdbx_seq_one_letter_code
_entity_poly.pdbx_strand_id
1 'polypeptide(L)'
;MDNDNNVTEEINYPFEKIREKVFNGNIPIKIVIAKEDKLKIPNTIDYEPIYYINIPRCSYLPIYTTEIANYFIKRKIIENENDIWFSYNDIPLKWYYIN
;
A
#
# COMPACT_ATOMS: atom_id res chain seq x y z
N MET A 1 -13.67 39.31 -38.76
CA MET A 1 -13.81 37.87 -38.50
C MET A 1 -12.93 37.63 -37.30
N ASP A 2 -13.53 37.83 -36.14
CA ASP A 2 -12.83 37.94 -34.87
C ASP A 2 -12.32 36.58 -34.42
N ASN A 3 -11.08 36.60 -33.96
CA ASN A 3 -10.32 35.46 -33.52
C ASN A 3 -10.78 35.16 -32.08
N ASP A 4 -11.75 34.25 -31.93
CA ASP A 4 -12.19 33.77 -30.62
C ASP A 4 -11.07 32.94 -29.98
N ASN A 5 -10.15 33.68 -29.35
CA ASN A 5 -9.18 33.16 -28.41
C ASN A 5 -9.96 32.57 -27.23
N ASN A 6 -10.26 31.27 -27.27
CA ASN A 6 -10.57 30.50 -26.08
C ASN A 6 -9.30 30.41 -25.22
N VAL A 7 -8.98 31.50 -24.54
CA VAL A 7 -8.09 31.51 -23.39
C VAL A 7 -8.83 30.71 -22.33
N THR A 8 -8.49 29.43 -22.19
CA THR A 8 -8.87 28.67 -21.01
C THR A 8 -8.25 29.38 -19.82
N GLU A 9 -9.06 30.18 -19.12
CA GLU A 9 -8.66 30.77 -17.85
C GLU A 9 -8.18 29.64 -16.94
N GLU A 10 -6.87 29.58 -16.68
CA GLU A 10 -6.31 28.64 -15.72
C GLU A 10 -6.93 28.96 -14.36
N ILE A 11 -7.86 28.11 -13.92
CA ILE A 11 -8.48 28.23 -12.62
C ILE A 11 -7.38 27.98 -11.57
N ASN A 12 -6.81 29.06 -11.03
CA ASN A 12 -5.83 29.00 -9.96
C ASN A 12 -6.53 28.63 -8.64
N TYR A 13 -6.65 27.34 -8.39
CA TYR A 13 -7.23 26.83 -7.16
C TYR A 13 -6.29 27.10 -5.97
N PRO A 14 -6.75 27.80 -4.91
CA PRO A 14 -5.90 28.10 -3.77
C PRO A 14 -5.32 26.82 -3.16
N PHE A 15 -4.04 26.82 -2.78
CA PHE A 15 -3.33 25.67 -2.20
C PHE A 15 -3.04 24.48 -3.13
N GLU A 16 -2.98 24.68 -4.45
CA GLU A 16 -2.64 23.62 -5.42
C GLU A 16 -1.39 22.82 -5.04
N LYS A 17 -0.29 23.49 -4.72
CA LYS A 17 0.96 22.86 -4.27
C LYS A 17 0.81 22.04 -2.99
N ILE A 18 -0.12 22.40 -2.12
CA ILE A 18 -0.39 21.64 -0.88
C ILE A 18 -1.20 20.40 -1.21
N ARG A 19 -2.27 20.54 -2.02
CA ARG A 19 -3.08 19.39 -2.45
C ARG A 19 -2.24 18.35 -3.19
N GLU A 20 -1.38 18.80 -4.09
CA GLU A 20 -0.45 17.94 -4.82
C GLU A 20 0.47 17.17 -3.85
N LYS A 21 1.07 17.86 -2.88
CA LYS A 21 1.92 17.21 -1.85
C LYS A 21 1.18 16.21 -0.98
N VAL A 22 -0.06 16.52 -0.61
CA VAL A 22 -0.91 15.62 0.18
C VAL A 22 -1.25 14.37 -0.62
N PHE A 23 -1.70 14.56 -1.86
CA PHE A 23 -2.11 13.47 -2.75
C PHE A 23 -0.94 12.56 -3.14
N ASN A 24 0.21 13.14 -3.47
CA ASN A 24 1.44 12.41 -3.84
C ASN A 24 2.22 11.88 -2.63
N GLY A 25 1.72 12.07 -1.41
CA GLY A 25 2.36 11.56 -0.20
C GLY A 25 2.41 10.03 -0.19
N ASN A 26 3.55 9.46 0.18
CA ASN A 26 3.76 8.02 0.27
C ASN A 26 4.20 7.60 1.68
N ILE A 27 3.87 6.36 2.05
CA ILE A 27 4.29 5.71 3.30
C ILE A 27 5.18 4.52 2.93
N PRO A 28 6.46 4.51 3.34
CA PRO A 28 7.29 3.32 3.25
C PRO A 28 6.85 2.31 4.31
N ILE A 29 6.53 1.09 3.88
CA ILE A 29 6.02 0.02 4.73
C ILE A 29 6.93 -1.19 4.61
N LYS A 30 7.23 -1.79 5.78
CA LYS A 30 7.94 -3.05 5.91
C LYS A 30 6.95 -4.13 6.33
N ILE A 31 6.63 -5.05 5.42
CA ILE A 31 5.78 -6.21 5.70
C ILE A 31 6.67 -7.38 6.12
N VAL A 32 6.31 -8.01 7.24
CA VAL A 32 7.00 -9.17 7.82
C VAL A 32 5.98 -10.25 8.14
N ILE A 33 6.44 -11.49 8.26
CA ILE A 33 5.62 -12.59 8.75
C ILE A 33 5.37 -12.41 10.25
N ALA A 34 4.12 -12.61 10.68
CA ALA A 34 3.75 -12.53 12.08
C ALA A 34 4.55 -13.55 12.92
N LYS A 35 4.78 -13.25 14.20
CA LYS A 35 5.68 -14.05 15.04
C LYS A 35 5.19 -15.50 15.18
N GLU A 36 3.88 -15.66 15.32
CA GLU A 36 3.15 -16.92 15.37
C GLU A 36 3.28 -17.75 14.08
N ASP A 37 3.53 -17.10 12.95
CA ASP A 37 3.57 -17.72 11.63
C ASP A 37 5.00 -17.99 11.13
N LYS A 38 6.03 -17.63 11.91
CA LYS A 38 7.43 -17.88 11.53
C LYS A 38 7.76 -19.35 11.31
N LEU A 39 7.04 -20.26 11.98
CA LEU A 39 7.18 -21.70 11.77
C LEU A 39 6.74 -22.16 10.37
N LYS A 40 5.98 -21.34 9.65
CA LYS A 40 5.55 -21.61 8.25
C LYS A 40 6.64 -21.27 7.24
N ILE A 41 7.72 -20.58 7.65
CA ILE A 41 8.83 -20.25 6.76
C ILE A 41 9.58 -21.56 6.42
N PRO A 42 9.71 -21.94 5.14
CA PRO A 42 10.42 -23.16 4.78
C PRO A 42 11.89 -23.12 5.21
N ASN A 43 12.40 -24.27 5.69
CA ASN A 43 13.81 -24.42 6.10
C ASN A 43 14.83 -24.14 4.98
N THR A 44 14.39 -24.08 3.72
CA THR A 44 15.21 -23.69 2.57
C THR A 44 15.51 -22.19 2.52
N ILE A 45 14.83 -21.38 3.33
CA ILE A 45 15.03 -19.93 3.43
C ILE A 45 15.78 -19.67 4.74
N ASP A 46 17.03 -19.23 4.63
CA ASP A 46 17.95 -18.95 5.74
C ASP A 46 17.92 -17.49 6.21
N TYR A 47 17.00 -16.69 5.68
CA TYR A 47 16.82 -15.28 6.00
C TYR A 47 15.36 -14.97 6.36
N GLU A 48 15.13 -13.86 7.08
CA GLU A 48 13.77 -13.39 7.36
C GLU A 48 13.12 -12.85 6.07
N PRO A 49 12.00 -13.42 5.59
CA PRO A 49 11.30 -12.92 4.43
C PRO A 49 10.64 -11.57 4.74
N ILE A 50 11.14 -10.50 4.11
CA ILE A 50 10.63 -9.14 4.28
C ILE A 50 10.21 -8.59 2.92
N TYR A 51 9.08 -7.91 2.86
CA TYR A 51 8.60 -7.20 1.67
C TYR A 51 8.47 -5.71 1.96
N TYR A 52 9.19 -4.88 1.21
CA TYR A 52 9.17 -3.42 1.33
C TYR A 52 8.32 -2.83 0.21
N ILE A 53 7.40 -1.93 0.55
CA ILE A 53 6.52 -1.26 -0.42
C ILE A 53 6.29 0.19 -0.02
N ASN A 54 6.22 1.08 -1.01
CA ASN A 54 5.74 2.46 -0.81
C ASN A 54 4.26 2.51 -1.20
N ILE A 55 3.40 2.88 -0.24
CA ILE A 55 1.96 2.98 -0.47
C ILE A 55 1.53 4.45 -0.43
N PRO A 56 0.75 4.95 -1.41
CA PRO A 56 0.19 6.28 -1.37
C PRO A 56 -0.68 6.48 -0.13
N ARG A 57 -0.51 7.61 0.56
CA ARG A 57 -1.30 7.96 1.76
C ARG A 57 -2.79 8.05 1.47
N CYS A 58 -3.14 8.50 0.26
CA CYS A 58 -4.52 8.61 -0.22
C CYS A 58 -4.96 7.31 -0.94
N SER A 59 -4.67 6.16 -0.34
CA SER A 59 -5.10 4.84 -0.84
C SER A 59 -5.46 3.90 0.32
N TYR A 60 -5.97 2.72 0.00
CA TYR A 60 -6.31 1.68 0.97
C TYR A 60 -5.32 0.52 0.87
N LEU A 61 -4.78 0.08 2.01
CA LEU A 61 -3.85 -1.05 2.10
C LEU A 61 -4.34 -2.33 1.38
N PRO A 62 -5.63 -2.72 1.45
CA PRO A 62 -6.14 -3.90 0.76
C PRO A 62 -5.91 -3.94 -0.76
N ILE A 63 -5.74 -2.79 -1.42
CA ILE A 63 -5.44 -2.73 -2.86
C ILE A 63 -4.10 -3.43 -3.17
N TYR A 64 -3.19 -3.42 -2.21
CA TYR A 64 -1.85 -4.00 -2.33
C TYR A 64 -1.77 -5.44 -1.80
N THR A 65 -2.86 -5.99 -1.25
CA THR A 65 -2.86 -7.34 -0.64
C THR A 65 -2.40 -8.40 -1.62
N THR A 66 -2.91 -8.41 -2.86
CA THR A 66 -2.52 -9.43 -3.85
C THR A 66 -1.03 -9.36 -4.20
N GLU A 67 -0.44 -8.18 -4.32
CA GLU A 67 1.00 -8.04 -4.59
C GLU A 67 1.84 -8.54 -3.42
N ILE A 68 1.46 -8.15 -2.19
CA ILE A 68 2.11 -8.58 -0.96
C ILE A 68 1.98 -10.10 -0.79
N ALA A 69 0.79 -10.65 -0.99
CA ALA A 69 0.50 -12.08 -0.92
C ALA A 69 1.39 -12.87 -1.88
N ASN A 70 1.45 -12.43 -3.15
CA ASN A 70 2.24 -13.07 -4.18
C ASN A 70 3.73 -13.20 -3.81
N TYR A 71 4.30 -12.23 -3.07
CA TYR A 71 5.68 -12.32 -2.59
C TYR A 71 5.90 -13.52 -1.65
N PHE A 72 4.96 -13.76 -0.74
CA PHE A 72 5.04 -14.82 0.26
C PHE A 72 4.53 -16.18 -0.27
N ILE A 73 3.53 -16.20 -1.17
CA ILE A 73 3.06 -17.40 -1.88
C ILE A 73 4.17 -18.01 -2.72
N LYS A 74 4.90 -17.19 -3.49
CA LYS A 74 6.05 -17.66 -4.31
C LYS A 74 7.15 -18.32 -3.47
N ARG A 75 7.21 -17.99 -2.17
CA ARG A 75 8.15 -18.56 -1.19
C ARG A 75 7.56 -19.71 -0.39
N LYS A 76 6.32 -20.12 -0.69
CA LYS A 76 5.59 -21.20 -0.01
C LYS A 76 5.43 -20.97 1.51
N ILE A 77 5.35 -19.69 1.93
CA ILE A 77 5.14 -19.32 3.33
C ILE A 77 3.64 -19.26 3.67
N ILE A 78 2.84 -18.84 2.68
CA ILE A 78 1.39 -18.81 2.74
C ILE A 78 0.82 -19.54 1.52
N GLU A 79 -0.39 -20.09 1.66
CA GLU A 79 -1.01 -20.91 0.61
C GLU A 79 -1.82 -20.07 -0.38
N ASN A 80 -2.60 -19.11 0.13
CA ASN A 80 -3.50 -18.29 -0.66
C ASN A 80 -3.65 -16.88 -0.04
N GLU A 81 -4.27 -15.96 -0.77
CA GLU A 81 -4.44 -14.56 -0.34
C GLU A 81 -5.59 -14.33 0.64
N ASN A 82 -6.58 -15.23 0.70
CA ASN A 82 -7.81 -15.03 1.46
C ASN A 82 -7.60 -15.07 2.98
N ASP A 83 -6.54 -15.73 3.43
CA ASP A 83 -6.24 -15.92 4.86
C ASP A 83 -5.26 -14.87 5.41
N ILE A 84 -4.96 -13.82 4.63
CA ILE A 84 -4.01 -12.76 5.02
C ILE A 84 -4.73 -11.60 5.68
N TRP A 85 -4.17 -11.12 6.78
CA TRP A 85 -4.53 -9.86 7.41
C TRP A 85 -3.28 -9.15 7.92
N PHE A 86 -3.41 -7.84 8.19
CA PHE A 86 -2.29 -7.01 8.62
C PHE A 86 -2.51 -6.52 10.05
N SER A 87 -1.42 -6.44 10.81
CA SER A 87 -1.39 -5.85 12.14
C SER A 87 -0.27 -4.82 12.25
N TYR A 88 -0.41 -3.90 13.20
CA TYR A 88 0.66 -3.01 13.63
C TYR A 88 0.68 -3.01 15.16
N ASN A 89 1.84 -3.35 15.76
CA ASN A 89 1.97 -3.55 17.21
C ASN A 89 0.88 -4.49 17.77
N ASP A 90 0.67 -5.62 17.10
CA ASP A 90 -0.32 -6.64 17.46
C ASP A 90 -1.79 -6.15 17.44
N ILE A 91 -2.04 -4.94 16.94
CA ILE A 91 -3.39 -4.40 16.72
C ILE A 91 -3.78 -4.67 15.27
N PRO A 92 -4.87 -5.43 15.00
CA PRO A 92 -5.35 -5.65 13.64
C PRO A 92 -5.68 -4.32 12.94
N LEU A 93 -5.15 -4.15 11.74
CA LEU A 93 -5.46 -3.00 10.90
C LEU A 93 -6.84 -3.21 10.27
N LYS A 94 -7.77 -2.30 10.54
CA LYS A 94 -9.08 -2.30 9.88
C LYS A 94 -8.90 -2.00 8.40
N TRP A 95 -9.48 -2.84 7.55
CA TRP A 95 -9.37 -2.74 6.10
C TRP A 95 -10.21 -1.60 5.50
N TYR A 96 -11.19 -1.12 6.27
CA TYR A 96 -12.02 0.03 5.94
C TYR A 96 -11.98 1.03 7.10
N TYR A 97 -11.58 2.27 6.79
CA TYR A 97 -11.90 3.43 7.61
C TYR A 97 -13.12 4.10 6.97
N ILE A 98 -14.30 3.51 7.18
CA ILE A 98 -15.57 4.21 6.93
C ILE A 98 -15.96 4.80 8.28
N ASN A 99 -15.90 6.13 8.37
CA ASN A 99 -16.49 6.88 9.49
C ASN A 99 -18.00 6.76 9.47
#